data_AF-A0A7K8GRT7-F1
#
_entry.id   AF-A0A7K8GRT7-F1
#
_cell.length_a   1.000
_cell.length_b   1.000
_cell.length_c   1.000
_cell.angle_alpha   90.00
_cell.angle_beta   90.00
_cell.angle_gamma   90.00
#
_symmetry.space_group_name_H-M   'P 1'
#
loop_
_entity.id
_entity.type
_entity.pdbx_description
1 polymer ?
#
loop_
_entity_poly.entity_id
_entity_poly.type
_entity_poly.pdbx_seq_one_letter_code
_entity_poly.pdbx_strand_id
1 'polypeptide(L)'
;GALGALLAVLGAAGALSTCRTLDLEAARLKRIEAVRGQILSKLRLPAPPPDPEPERDPQGEREREPALPEELRALYNSTRELLRQRARLRPPDDPEDYYAKELLRFPMESPGDGEGPRGDRRTRGG
;
A
#
# COMPACT_ATOMS: atom_id res chain seq x y z
N GLY A 1 30.32 27.75 -43.38
CA GLY A 1 30.52 28.80 -42.37
C GLY A 1 30.44 28.19 -40.99
N ALA A 2 31.36 28.58 -40.07
CA ALA A 2 31.45 28.03 -38.71
C ALA A 2 30.12 28.11 -37.92
N LEU A 3 29.31 29.12 -38.19
CA LEU A 3 27.99 29.32 -37.58
C LEU A 3 27.00 28.19 -37.93
N GLY A 4 27.02 27.70 -39.17
CA GLY A 4 26.16 26.60 -39.62
C GLY A 4 26.54 25.25 -38.98
N ALA A 5 27.83 25.02 -38.76
CA ALA A 5 28.30 23.84 -38.03
C ALA A 5 27.88 23.88 -36.55
N LEU A 6 27.94 25.06 -35.93
CA LEU A 6 27.53 25.25 -34.54
C LEU A 6 26.03 24.97 -34.33
N LEU A 7 25.18 25.46 -35.24
CA LEU A 7 23.74 25.21 -35.22
C LEU A 7 23.41 23.73 -35.42
N ALA A 8 24.13 23.03 -36.30
CA ALA A 8 23.95 21.59 -36.52
C ALA A 8 24.32 20.77 -35.28
N VAL A 9 25.42 21.12 -34.60
CA VAL A 9 25.84 20.44 -33.36
C VAL A 9 24.86 20.72 -32.22
N LEU A 10 24.33 21.94 -32.08
CA LEU A 10 23.30 22.25 -31.09
C LEU A 10 22.00 21.47 -31.35
N GLY A 11 21.58 21.38 -32.62
CA GLY A 11 20.41 20.60 -33.03
C GLY A 11 20.58 19.11 -32.76
N ALA A 12 21.76 18.55 -33.06
CA ALA A 12 22.09 17.15 -32.78
C ALA A 12 22.18 16.87 -31.27
N ALA A 13 22.78 17.74 -30.48
CA ALA A 13 22.86 17.62 -29.03
C ALA A 13 21.47 17.71 -28.37
N GLY A 14 20.62 18.63 -28.86
CA GLY A 14 19.22 18.75 -28.46
C GLY A 14 18.42 17.49 -28.80
N ALA A 15 18.57 16.97 -30.03
CA ALA A 15 17.91 15.74 -30.47
C ALA A 15 18.38 14.51 -29.70
N LEU A 16 19.68 14.37 -29.40
CA LEU A 16 20.20 13.26 -28.59
C LEU A 16 19.69 13.32 -27.14
N SER A 17 19.54 14.52 -26.58
CA SER A 17 18.96 14.71 -25.25
C SER A 17 17.45 14.41 -25.23
N THR A 18 16.71 14.83 -26.25
CA THR A 18 15.26 14.59 -26.35
C THR A 18 14.90 13.16 -26.74
N CYS A 19 15.70 12.48 -27.57
CA CYS A 19 15.52 11.05 -27.86
C CYS A 19 15.66 10.20 -26.60
N ARG A 20 16.59 10.54 -25.70
CA ARG A 20 16.77 9.85 -24.42
C ARG A 20 15.62 10.13 -23.45
N THR A 21 15.12 11.36 -23.37
CA THR A 21 13.98 11.67 -22.49
C THR A 21 12.66 11.07 -23.00
N LEU A 22 12.41 11.13 -24.31
CA LEU A 22 11.22 10.52 -24.93
C LEU A 22 11.20 9.00 -24.72
N ASP A 23 12.34 8.32 -24.83
CA ASP A 23 12.45 6.89 -24.53
C ASP A 23 12.15 6.57 -23.05
N LEU A 24 12.62 7.40 -22.12
CA LEU A 24 12.31 7.25 -20.70
C LEU A 24 10.84 7.49 -20.38
N GLU A 25 10.19 8.48 -20.99
CA GLU A 25 8.75 8.71 -20.81
C GLU A 25 7.92 7.54 -21.36
N ALA A 26 8.26 7.04 -22.55
CA ALA A 26 7.60 5.87 -23.13
C ALA A 26 7.81 4.62 -22.25
N ALA A 27 9.01 4.41 -21.71
CA ALA A 27 9.30 3.32 -20.79
C ALA A 27 8.53 3.46 -19.46
N ARG A 28 8.40 4.68 -18.93
CA ARG A 28 7.60 4.98 -17.73
C ARG A 28 6.13 4.65 -17.94
N LEU A 29 5.55 5.06 -19.06
CA LEU A 29 4.15 4.76 -19.39
C LEU A 29 3.93 3.24 -19.51
N LYS A 30 4.79 2.53 -20.23
CA LYS A 30 4.74 1.05 -20.31
C LYS A 30 4.86 0.41 -18.93
N ARG A 31 5.69 0.97 -18.05
CA ARG A 31 5.85 0.47 -16.68
C ARG A 31 4.59 0.71 -15.86
N ILE A 32 3.92 1.86 -16.00
CA ILE A 32 2.66 2.16 -15.32
C ILE A 32 1.58 1.15 -15.73
N GLU A 33 1.46 0.87 -17.03
CA GLU A 33 0.50 -0.12 -17.55
C GLU A 33 0.82 -1.55 -17.06
N ALA A 34 2.10 -1.93 -17.06
CA ALA A 34 2.53 -3.22 -16.54
C ALA A 34 2.25 -3.37 -15.04
N VAL A 35 2.51 -2.33 -14.24
CA VAL A 35 2.23 -2.33 -12.79
C VAL A 35 0.73 -2.36 -12.53
N ARG A 36 -0.08 -1.64 -13.33
CA ARG A 36 -1.54 -1.70 -13.25
C ARG A 36 -2.05 -3.13 -13.44
N GLY A 37 -1.59 -3.79 -14.52
CA GLY A 37 -1.92 -5.20 -14.78
C GLY A 37 -1.47 -6.11 -13.64
N GLN A 38 -0.24 -5.91 -13.14
CA GLN A 38 0.31 -6.69 -12.04
C GLN A 38 -0.52 -6.57 -10.76
N ILE A 39 -0.94 -5.36 -10.37
CA ILE A 39 -1.78 -5.14 -9.18
C ILE A 39 -3.12 -5.86 -9.34
N LEU A 40 -3.79 -5.68 -10.47
CA LEU A 40 -5.09 -6.31 -10.76
C LEU A 40 -4.99 -7.84 -10.76
N SER A 41 -3.95 -8.40 -11.39
CA SER A 41 -3.69 -9.84 -11.39
C SER A 41 -3.42 -10.38 -9.98
N LYS A 42 -2.65 -9.66 -9.16
CA LYS A 42 -2.38 -10.04 -7.77
C LYS A 42 -3.66 -10.05 -6.92
N LEU A 43 -4.55 -9.08 -7.14
CA LEU A 43 -5.85 -8.97 -6.46
C LEU A 43 -6.96 -9.85 -7.05
N ARG A 44 -6.70 -10.53 -8.18
CA ARG A 44 -7.69 -11.31 -8.95
C ARG A 44 -8.88 -10.46 -9.40
N LEU A 45 -8.64 -9.19 -9.72
CA LEU A 45 -9.65 -8.26 -10.21
C LEU A 45 -9.53 -8.09 -11.73
N PRO A 46 -10.63 -8.16 -12.50
CA PRO A 46 -10.60 -7.92 -13.94
C PRO A 46 -10.46 -6.42 -14.29
N ALA A 47 -10.89 -5.54 -13.38
CA ALA A 47 -10.83 -4.08 -13.51
C ALA A 47 -10.79 -3.43 -12.11
N PRO A 48 -10.40 -2.15 -11.99
CA PRO A 48 -10.49 -1.42 -10.72
C PRO A 48 -11.94 -1.44 -10.18
N PRO A 49 -12.11 -1.59 -8.85
CA PRO A 49 -13.43 -1.47 -8.23
C PRO A 49 -13.94 -0.03 -8.34
N PRO A 50 -15.26 0.19 -8.26
CA PRO A 50 -15.81 1.55 -8.19
C PRO A 50 -15.31 2.26 -6.93
N ASP A 51 -15.15 3.58 -7.02
CA ASP A 51 -14.77 4.40 -5.88
C ASP A 51 -15.85 4.33 -4.78
N PRO A 52 -15.46 4.32 -3.50
CA PRO A 52 -16.43 4.35 -2.41
C PRO A 52 -17.25 5.65 -2.46
N GLU A 53 -18.54 5.56 -2.18
CA GLU A 53 -19.39 6.74 -2.08
C GLU A 53 -18.90 7.64 -0.92
N PRO A 54 -18.78 8.96 -1.12
CA PRO A 54 -18.38 9.87 -0.05
C PRO A 54 -19.44 9.88 1.05
N GLU A 55 -19.00 9.81 2.30
CA GLU A 55 -19.90 9.97 3.44
C GLU A 55 -20.38 11.43 3.50
N ARG A 56 -21.70 11.61 3.52
CA ARG A 56 -22.32 12.92 3.76
C ARG A 56 -22.21 13.22 5.25
N ASP A 57 -21.62 14.36 5.61
CA ASP A 57 -21.65 14.86 6.99
C ASP A 57 -23.12 14.91 7.48
N PRO A 58 -23.44 14.62 8.75
CA PRO A 58 -24.80 14.76 9.29
C PRO A 58 -25.39 16.17 9.15
N GLN A 59 -24.57 17.20 8.89
CA GLN A 59 -25.03 18.55 8.55
C GLN A 59 -25.18 18.81 7.03
N GLY A 60 -24.84 17.86 6.15
CA GLY A 60 -25.09 17.93 4.72
C GLY A 60 -24.24 18.91 3.92
N GLU A 61 -23.28 19.59 4.55
CA GLU A 61 -22.57 20.73 3.93
C GLU A 61 -21.26 20.34 3.23
N ARG A 62 -20.70 19.16 3.50
CA ARG A 62 -19.42 18.71 2.91
C ARG A 62 -19.41 17.22 2.62
N GLU A 63 -19.03 16.86 1.40
CA GLU A 63 -18.58 15.52 1.06
C GLU A 63 -17.25 15.30 1.77
N ARG A 64 -17.22 14.34 2.70
CA ARG A 64 -15.99 13.96 3.40
C ARG A 64 -15.63 12.55 2.99
N GLU A 65 -14.37 12.36 2.64
CA GLU A 65 -13.83 11.03 2.42
C GLU A 65 -13.95 10.24 3.74
N PRO A 66 -14.53 9.02 3.71
CA PRO A 66 -14.75 8.25 4.93
C PRO A 66 -13.43 8.04 5.68
N ALA A 67 -13.43 8.33 6.97
CA ALA A 67 -12.25 8.12 7.80
C ALA A 67 -12.03 6.60 8.00
N LEU A 68 -10.83 6.10 7.69
CA LEU A 68 -10.52 4.69 7.94
C LEU A 68 -10.64 4.35 9.44
N PRO A 69 -11.35 3.26 9.81
CA PRO A 69 -11.38 2.73 11.16
C PRO A 69 -9.99 2.58 11.78
N GLU A 70 -9.87 2.87 13.07
CA GLU A 70 -8.58 2.85 13.77
C GLU A 70 -7.90 1.47 13.72
N GLU A 71 -8.69 0.40 13.84
CA GLU A 71 -8.21 -0.97 13.79
C GLU A 71 -7.56 -1.32 12.44
N LEU A 72 -8.17 -0.89 11.33
CA LEU A 72 -7.60 -1.08 9.99
C LEU A 72 -6.30 -0.31 9.81
N ARG A 73 -6.27 0.93 10.31
CA ARG A 73 -5.05 1.74 10.31
C ARG A 73 -3.94 1.10 11.16
N ALA A 74 -4.27 0.55 12.32
CA ALA A 74 -3.32 -0.16 13.18
C ALA A 74 -2.79 -1.44 12.50
N LEU A 75 -3.66 -2.21 11.85
CA LEU A 75 -3.28 -3.41 11.09
C LEU A 75 -2.35 -3.09 9.91
N TYR A 76 -2.67 -2.05 9.15
CA TYR A 76 -1.81 -1.58 8.06
C TYR A 76 -0.43 -1.17 8.58
N ASN A 77 -0.38 -0.38 9.65
CA ASN A 77 0.86 0.11 10.23
C ASN A 77 1.75 -1.01 10.75
N SER A 78 1.18 -1.99 11.47
CA SER A 78 1.93 -3.14 11.98
C SER A 78 2.47 -4.02 10.84
N THR A 79 1.66 -4.25 9.80
CA THR A 79 2.08 -5.01 8.61
C THR A 79 3.21 -4.31 7.86
N ARG A 80 3.09 -3.00 7.64
CA ARG A 80 4.12 -2.21 6.97
C ARG A 80 5.45 -2.27 7.71
N GLU A 81 5.42 -2.18 9.03
CA GLU A 81 6.61 -2.28 9.86
C GLU A 81 7.22 -3.69 9.83
N LEU A 82 6.40 -4.73 9.97
CA LEU A 82 6.86 -6.13 9.85
C LEU A 82 7.53 -6.41 8.50
N LEU A 83 6.94 -5.94 7.40
CA LEU A 83 7.50 -6.10 6.05
C LEU A 83 8.82 -5.36 5.88
N ARG A 84 8.96 -4.16 6.47
CA ARG A 84 10.23 -3.41 6.46
C ARG A 84 11.33 -4.16 7.19
N GLN A 85 11.02 -4.74 8.34
CA GLN A 85 11.99 -5.54 9.11
C GLN A 85 12.42 -6.79 8.35
N ARG A 86 11.49 -7.45 7.66
CA ARG A 86 11.74 -8.66 6.87
C ARG A 86 12.35 -8.41 5.49
N ALA A 87 12.29 -7.19 4.96
CA ALA A 87 12.81 -6.87 3.63
C ALA A 87 14.29 -7.22 3.45
N ARG A 88 15.08 -7.19 4.54
CA ARG A 88 16.51 -7.54 4.54
C ARG A 88 16.78 -9.05 4.48
N LEU A 89 15.78 -9.88 4.78
CA LEU A 89 15.88 -11.33 4.89
C LEU A 89 14.93 -12.06 3.92
N ARG A 90 14.35 -11.34 2.95
CA ARG A 90 13.30 -11.90 2.09
C ARG A 90 13.89 -12.99 1.20
N PRO A 91 13.43 -14.25 1.32
CA PRO A 91 13.76 -15.29 0.35
C PRO A 91 13.18 -14.93 -1.03
N PRO A 92 13.69 -15.51 -2.13
CA PRO A 92 13.09 -15.34 -3.44
C PRO A 92 11.60 -15.68 -3.41
N ASP A 93 10.81 -14.94 -4.19
CA ASP A 93 9.36 -15.12 -4.24
C ASP A 93 9.01 -16.52 -4.76
N ASP A 94 8.26 -17.27 -3.95
CA ASP A 94 7.72 -18.56 -4.35
C ASP A 94 6.61 -18.34 -5.40
N PRO A 95 6.55 -19.12 -6.50
CA PRO A 95 5.43 -19.07 -7.44
C PRO A 95 4.05 -19.21 -6.76
N GLU A 96 3.96 -19.89 -5.62
CA GLU A 96 2.73 -20.06 -4.84
C GLU A 96 2.27 -18.75 -4.15
N ASP A 97 3.19 -17.80 -3.93
CA ASP A 97 2.96 -16.50 -3.28
C ASP A 97 2.60 -15.38 -4.27
N TYR A 98 2.24 -15.72 -5.50
CA TYR A 98 1.95 -14.72 -6.53
C TYR A 98 0.76 -13.82 -6.17
N TYR A 99 -0.32 -14.39 -5.63
CA TYR A 99 -1.55 -13.67 -5.30
C TYR A 99 -1.48 -12.94 -3.95
N ALA A 100 -2.26 -11.86 -3.84
CA ALA A 100 -2.41 -11.14 -2.59
C ALA A 100 -3.05 -12.04 -1.52
N LYS A 101 -2.63 -11.84 -0.26
CA LYS A 101 -3.17 -12.53 0.91
C LYS A 101 -3.99 -11.56 1.73
N GLU A 102 -5.14 -12.01 2.21
CA GLU A 102 -5.94 -11.27 3.17
C GLU A 102 -5.24 -11.27 4.53
N LEU A 103 -5.28 -10.13 5.22
CA LEU A 103 -4.63 -9.95 6.51
C LEU A 103 -5.70 -9.79 7.59
N LEU A 104 -5.63 -10.65 8.60
CA LEU A 104 -6.50 -10.65 9.77
C LEU A 104 -5.64 -10.54 11.02
N ARG A 105 -6.13 -9.82 12.03
CA ARG A 105 -5.47 -9.71 13.34
C ARG A 105 -6.40 -10.23 14.42
N PHE A 106 -5.88 -11.16 15.20
CA PHE A 106 -6.56 -11.69 16.37
C PHE A 106 -5.87 -11.14 17.63
N PRO A 107 -6.58 -10.40 18.50
CA PRO A 107 -6.02 -10.00 19.79
C PRO A 107 -5.83 -11.23 20.68
N MET A 108 -4.75 -11.26 21.45
CA MET A 108 -4.58 -12.27 22.50
C MET A 108 -5.25 -11.79 23.79
N GLU A 109 -5.86 -12.71 24.53
CA GLU A 109 -6.37 -12.44 25.88
C GLU A 109 -5.21 -12.04 26.81
N SER A 110 -5.44 -11.02 27.63
CA SER A 110 -4.44 -10.64 28.62
C SER A 110 -4.37 -11.73 29.69
N PRO A 111 -3.18 -12.12 30.16
CA PRO A 111 -3.05 -13.02 31.30
C PRO A 111 -3.49 -12.28 32.56
N GLY A 112 -4.80 -12.19 32.78
CA GLY A 112 -5.40 -11.43 33.89
C GLY A 112 -6.93 -11.43 33.94
N ASP A 113 -7.62 -11.66 32.81
CA ASP A 113 -9.09 -11.57 32.74
C ASP A 113 -9.80 -12.92 32.92
N GLY A 114 -9.06 -13.97 33.29
CA GLY A 114 -9.63 -15.21 33.77
C GLY A 114 -10.30 -14.97 35.13
N GLU A 115 -11.60 -14.66 35.10
CA GLU A 115 -12.47 -14.58 36.26
C GLU A 115 -12.58 -15.96 36.93
N GLY A 116 -11.57 -16.32 37.72
CA GLY A 116 -11.65 -17.42 38.67
C GLY A 116 -12.67 -17.06 39.77
N PRO A 117 -13.51 -18.02 40.22
CA PRO A 117 -14.54 -17.73 41.20
C PRO A 117 -13.89 -17.19 42.48
N ARG A 118 -14.16 -15.92 42.79
CA ARG A 118 -13.77 -15.28 44.05
C ARG A 118 -14.50 -16.00 45.17
N GLY A 119 -13.84 -17.00 45.75
CA GLY A 119 -14.32 -17.73 46.91
C GLY A 119 -14.64 -16.76 48.05
N ASP A 120 -15.92 -16.72 48.40
CA ASP A 120 -16.50 -16.08 49.59
C ASP A 120 -15.77 -16.59 50.84
N ARG A 121 -14.72 -15.87 51.27
CA ARG A 121 -14.07 -16.13 52.55
C ARG A 121 -14.85 -15.41 53.64
N ARG A 122 -15.96 -16.04 54.05
CA ARG A 122 -16.60 -15.80 55.34
C ARG A 122 -15.57 -15.98 56.45
N THR A 123 -15.08 -14.88 56.99
CA THR A 123 -14.34 -14.89 58.26
C THR A 123 -15.35 -15.04 59.39
N ARG A 124 -15.39 -16.24 59.98
CA ARG A 124 -16.11 -16.58 61.21
C ARG A 124 -15.07 -16.76 62.32
N GLY A 125 -15.32 -16.13 63.47
CA GLY A 125 -14.60 -16.33 64.73
C GLY A 125 -13.55 -15.26 65.00
N GLY A 126 -13.46 -14.67 66.19
CA GLY A 126 -14.16 -14.87 67.46
C GLY A 126 -13.67 -13.83 68.45
#